data_AF-A0A537YWW2-F1
#
_entry.id   AF-A0A537YWW2-F1
#
_cell.length_a   1.000
_cell.length_b   1.000
_cell.length_c   1.000
_cell.angle_alpha   90.00
_cell.angle_beta   90.00
_cell.angle_gamma   90.00
#
_symmetry.space_group_name_H-M   'P 1'
#
loop_
_entity.id
_entity.type
_entity.pdbx_description
1 polymer ?
#
loop_
_entity_poly.entity_id
_entity_poly.type
_entity_poly.pdbx_seq_one_letter_code
_entity_poly.pdbx_strand_id
1 'polypeptide(L)'
;MREHRGLAVAIAITSFALLVTFPFTIPSTIWVVLFVYAIVKAVGSAPEHADPFAIVLAIVVVVTFFTLALAVAVSLLGRAMSPKRQERRA
;
A
#
# COMPACT_ATOMS: atom_id res chain seq x y z
N MET A 1 27.63 -21.13 1.62
CA MET A 1 27.03 -20.38 2.77
C MET A 1 27.14 -18.85 2.68
N ARG A 2 28.14 -18.24 2.03
CA ARG A 2 28.28 -16.76 1.96
C ARG A 2 27.34 -16.08 0.96
N GLU A 3 27.01 -16.73 -0.15
CA GLU A 3 26.15 -16.16 -1.22
C GLU A 3 24.70 -15.89 -0.76
N HIS A 4 24.13 -16.76 0.07
CA HIS A 4 22.75 -16.57 0.57
C HIS A 4 22.65 -15.52 1.69
N ARG A 5 23.77 -15.12 2.30
CA ARG A 5 23.76 -14.13 3.39
C ARG A 5 23.38 -12.74 2.89
N GLY A 6 23.88 -12.32 1.72
CA GLY A 6 23.54 -11.02 1.15
C GLY A 6 22.05 -10.92 0.82
N LEU A 7 21.49 -11.97 0.23
CA LEU A 7 20.08 -12.02 -0.16
C LEU A 7 19.15 -12.09 1.07
N ALA A 8 19.53 -12.87 2.09
CA ALA A 8 18.79 -12.93 3.36
C ALA A 8 18.78 -11.57 4.09
N VAL A 9 19.92 -10.86 4.10
CA VAL A 9 20.03 -9.52 4.69
C VAL A 9 19.18 -8.51 3.93
N ALA A 10 19.18 -8.56 2.59
CA ALA A 10 18.34 -7.69 1.77
C ALA A 10 16.84 -7.91 2.07
N ILE A 11 16.38 -9.16 2.14
CA ILE A 11 14.99 -9.48 2.49
C ILE A 11 14.65 -8.96 3.89
N ALA A 12 15.54 -9.15 4.88
CA ALA A 12 15.31 -8.69 6.23
C ALA A 12 15.18 -7.15 6.31
N ILE A 13 16.10 -6.43 5.67
CA ILE A 13 16.08 -4.96 5.62
C ILE A 13 14.83 -4.46 4.92
N THR A 14 14.50 -5.01 3.75
CA THR A 14 13.31 -4.61 3.00
C THR A 14 12.03 -4.89 3.79
N SER A 15 11.94 -6.06 4.44
CA SER A 15 10.77 -6.40 5.27
C SER A 15 10.63 -5.47 6.46
N PHE A 16 11.74 -5.14 7.13
CA PHE A 16 11.76 -4.20 8.25
C PHE A 16 11.34 -2.80 7.81
N ALA A 17 11.95 -2.27 6.75
CA ALA A 17 11.62 -0.96 6.21
C ALA A 17 10.15 -0.86 5.81
N LEU A 18 9.61 -1.91 5.17
CA LEU A 18 8.22 -1.98 4.75
C LEU A 18 7.28 -1.98 5.96
N LEU A 19 7.55 -2.81 6.98
CA LEU A 19 6.74 -2.87 8.21
C LEU A 19 6.76 -1.56 9.00
N VAL A 20 7.92 -0.90 9.07
CA VAL A 20 8.06 0.38 9.78
C VAL A 20 7.37 1.52 9.05
N THR A 21 7.43 1.55 7.71
CA THR A 21 6.86 2.64 6.90
C THR A 21 5.37 2.47 6.61
N PHE A 22 4.85 1.24 6.61
CA PHE A 22 3.45 0.95 6.34
C PHE A 22 2.43 1.77 7.17
N PRO A 23 2.57 1.88 8.52
CA PRO A 23 1.63 2.66 9.32
C PRO A 23 1.65 4.16 8.99
N PHE A 24 2.73 4.67 8.40
CA PHE A 24 2.85 6.07 7.99
C PHE A 24 2.37 6.32 6.55
N THR A 25 2.29 5.29 5.71
CA THR A 25 1.94 5.45 4.28
C THR A 25 0.46 5.77 4.09
N ILE A 26 -0.42 5.17 4.90
CA ILE A 26 -1.87 5.45 4.81
C ILE A 26 -2.16 6.90 5.24
N PRO A 27 -1.73 7.39 6.44
CA PRO A 27 -1.97 8.77 6.83
C PRO A 27 -1.33 9.80 5.90
N SER A 28 -0.12 9.54 5.41
CA SER A 28 0.55 10.46 4.48
C SER A 28 -0.19 10.56 3.14
N THR A 29 -0.69 9.44 2.62
CA THR A 29 -1.50 9.44 1.40
C THR A 29 -2.82 10.17 1.60
N ILE A 30 -3.50 9.96 2.72
CA ILE A 30 -4.71 10.73 3.08
C ILE A 30 -4.38 12.22 3.11
N TRP A 31 -3.29 12.62 3.77
CA TRP A 31 -2.87 14.01 3.83
C TRP A 31 -2.66 14.61 2.45
N VAL A 32 -1.94 13.91 1.55
CA VAL A 32 -1.70 14.37 0.18
C VAL A 32 -3.01 14.53 -0.60
N VAL A 33 -3.93 13.56 -0.51
CA VAL A 33 -5.21 13.62 -1.21
C VAL A 33 -6.06 14.79 -0.72
N LEU A 34 -6.12 15.01 0.59
CA LEU A 34 -6.84 16.14 1.18
C LEU A 34 -6.20 17.48 0.82
N PHE A 35 -4.87 17.53 0.75
CA PHE A 35 -4.15 18.73 0.32
C PHE A 35 -4.44 19.08 -1.14
N VAL A 36 -4.42 18.09 -2.04
CA VAL A 36 -4.81 18.27 -3.44
C VAL A 36 -6.27 18.71 -3.54
N TYR A 37 -7.18 18.09 -2.79
CA TYR A 37 -8.59 18.50 -2.74
C TYR A 37 -8.73 19.97 -2.30
N ALA A 38 -7.99 20.39 -1.27
CA ALA A 38 -8.00 21.77 -0.80
C ALA A 38 -7.50 22.76 -1.86
N ILE A 39 -6.45 22.42 -2.61
CA ILE A 39 -5.95 23.23 -3.73
C ILE A 39 -7.01 23.33 -4.83
N VAL A 40 -7.58 22.20 -5.26
CA VAL A 40 -8.61 22.18 -6.31
C VAL A 40 -9.82 22.99 -5.89
N LYS A 41 -10.24 22.87 -4.62
CA LYS A 41 -11.33 23.67 -4.06
C LYS A 41 -10.99 25.16 -4.01
N ALA A 42 -9.77 25.52 -3.65
CA ALA A 42 -9.33 26.92 -3.58
C ALA A 42 -9.24 27.58 -4.97
N VAL A 43 -8.90 26.81 -6.00
CA VAL A 43 -8.80 27.29 -7.39
C VAL A 43 -10.16 27.27 -8.10
N GLY A 44 -11.02 26.30 -7.78
CA GLY A 44 -12.37 26.21 -8.31
C GLY A 44 -13.34 27.17 -7.62
N SER A 45 -14.40 27.60 -8.32
CA SER A 45 -15.54 28.31 -7.72
C SER A 45 -16.43 27.36 -6.90
N ALA A 46 -15.81 26.57 -6.03
CA ALA A 46 -16.47 25.56 -5.22
C ALA A 46 -17.20 26.20 -4.03
N PRO A 47 -18.21 25.53 -3.45
CA PRO A 47 -18.97 26.04 -2.30
C PRO A 47 -18.06 26.46 -1.13
N GLU A 48 -18.46 27.48 -0.37
CA GLU A 48 -17.69 27.99 0.79
C GLU A 48 -17.29 26.86 1.76
N HIS A 49 -18.17 25.87 1.97
CA HIS A 49 -17.91 24.73 2.83
C HIS A 49 -17.33 23.53 2.06
N ALA A 50 -16.42 22.81 2.71
CA ALA A 50 -15.89 21.57 2.14
C ALA A 50 -17.00 20.51 2.14
N ASP A 51 -17.14 19.77 1.03
CA ASP A 51 -18.04 18.63 0.96
C ASP A 51 -17.53 17.49 1.86
N PRO A 52 -18.21 17.15 2.97
CA PRO A 52 -17.79 16.07 3.85
C PRO A 52 -17.90 14.70 3.18
N PHE A 53 -18.81 14.52 2.22
CA PHE A 53 -18.97 13.25 1.51
C PHE A 53 -17.77 12.96 0.63
N ALA A 54 -17.28 13.95 -0.12
CA ALA A 54 -16.08 13.83 -0.93
C ALA A 54 -14.84 13.44 -0.09
N ILE A 55 -14.67 14.06 1.08
CA ILE A 55 -13.56 13.77 2.00
C ILE A 55 -13.61 12.33 2.52
N VAL A 56 -14.78 11.90 3.03
CA VAL A 56 -14.96 10.55 3.55
C VAL A 56 -14.77 9.52 2.45
N LEU A 57 -15.33 9.75 1.26
CA LEU A 57 -15.18 8.87 0.11
C LEU A 57 -13.70 8.72 -0.28
N ALA A 58 -12.95 9.82 -0.31
CA ALA A 58 -11.52 9.79 -0.59
C ALA A 58 -10.75 8.94 0.43
N ILE A 59 -11.04 9.09 1.72
CA ILE A 59 -10.42 8.28 2.78
C ILE A 59 -10.76 6.79 2.60
N VAL A 60 -12.03 6.46 2.35
CA VAL A 60 -12.46 5.07 2.13
C VAL A 60 -11.75 4.46 0.93
N VAL A 61 -11.63 5.19 -0.18
CA VAL A 61 -10.92 4.74 -1.39
C VAL A 61 -9.44 4.49 -1.08
N VAL A 62 -8.78 5.41 -0.36
CA VAL A 62 -7.35 5.25 0.01
C VAL A 62 -7.17 4.01 0.89
N VAL A 63 -7.98 3.85 1.94
CA VAL A 63 -7.88 2.68 2.83
C VAL A 63 -8.14 1.38 2.07
N THR A 64 -9.20 1.34 1.25
CA THR A 64 -9.54 0.17 0.43
C THR A 64 -8.42 -0.18 -0.53
N PHE A 65 -7.81 0.82 -1.19
CA PHE A 65 -6.68 0.62 -2.08
C PHE A 65 -5.50 -0.05 -1.36
N PHE A 66 -5.09 0.46 -0.19
CA PHE A 66 -4.00 -0.14 0.57
C PHE A 66 -4.31 -1.54 1.08
N THR A 67 -5.55 -1.79 1.53
CA THR A 67 -5.99 -3.14 1.92
C THR A 67 -5.92 -4.11 0.75
N LEU A 68 -6.39 -3.71 -0.43
CA LEU A 68 -6.31 -4.52 -1.65
C LEU A 68 -4.86 -4.74 -2.09
N ALA A 69 -4.03 -3.70 -2.07
CA ALA A 69 -2.62 -3.81 -2.42
C ALA A 69 -1.89 -4.79 -1.50
N LEU A 70 -2.15 -4.76 -0.20
CA LEU A 70 -1.59 -5.71 0.76
C LEU A 70 -2.11 -7.14 0.50
N ALA A 71 -3.41 -7.31 0.27
CA ALA A 71 -4.00 -8.61 -0.06
C ALA A 71 -3.40 -9.21 -1.34
N VAL A 72 -3.20 -8.38 -2.37
CA VAL A 72 -2.54 -8.77 -3.63
C VAL A 72 -1.08 -9.13 -3.38
N ALA A 73 -0.33 -8.34 -2.62
CA ALA A 73 1.07 -8.63 -2.30
C ALA A 73 1.21 -9.97 -1.55
N VAL A 74 0.36 -10.22 -0.57
CA VAL A 74 0.32 -11.50 0.17
C VAL A 74 -0.08 -12.66 -0.75
N SER A 75 -1.06 -12.46 -1.64
CA SER A 75 -1.47 -13.46 -2.63
C SER A 75 -0.32 -13.84 -3.58
N LEU A 76 0.41 -12.85 -4.09
CA LEU A 76 1.57 -13.07 -4.96
C LEU A 76 2.71 -13.76 -4.22
N LEU A 77 2.97 -13.38 -2.97
CA LEU A 77 3.98 -14.03 -2.13
C LEU A 77 3.62 -15.50 -1.86
N GLY A 78 2.37 -15.78 -1.49
CA GLY A 78 1.87 -17.13 -1.28
C GLY A 78 1.95 -17.99 -2.56
N ARG A 79 1.67 -17.41 -3.73
CA ARG A 79 1.85 -18.08 -5.03
C ARG A 79 3.31 -18.36 -5.35
N ALA A 80 4.21 -17.44 -5.04
CA ALA A 80 5.65 -17.62 -5.26
C ALA A 80 6.26 -18.67 -4.32
N MET A 81 5.73 -18.78 -3.10
CA MET A 81 6.16 -19.77 -2.10
C MET A 81 5.53 -21.15 -2.27
N SER A 82 4.44 -21.27 -3.03
CA SER A 82 3.83 -22.56 -3.35
C SER A 82 4.63 -23.26 -4.45
N PRO A 83 5.42 -24.31 -4.13
CA PRO A 83 6.07 -25.10 -5.18
C PRO A 83 4.94 -25.84 -5.87
N LYS A 84 4.68 -25.54 -7.14
CA LYS A 84 3.77 -26.33 -7.97
C LYS A 84 4.26 -27.77 -7.99
N ARG A 85 3.73 -28.62 -7.11
CA ARG A 85 3.47 -30.06 -7.31
C ARG A 85 4.51 -30.76 -8.20
N GLN A 86 5.79 -30.68 -7.86
CA GLN A 86 6.84 -31.53 -8.44
C GLN A 86 6.88 -32.87 -7.69
N GLU A 87 5.69 -33.43 -7.44
CA GLU A 87 5.47 -34.70 -6.74
C GLU A 87 4.49 -35.60 -7.50
N ARG A 88 4.12 -35.24 -8.73
CA ARG A 88 3.32 -36.12 -9.60
C ARG A 88 3.83 -36.14 -11.04
N ARG A 89 4.94 -36.85 -11.22
CA ARG A 89 5.42 -37.61 -12.40
C ARG A 89 6.89 -37.95 -12.06
N ALA A 90 7.09 -39.13 -11.48
CA ALA A 90 7.40 -40.38 -12.20
C ALA A 90 8.91 -40.44 -12.50
#